data_AF-A0A7Y7ZB67-F1
#
_entry.id   AF-A0A7Y7ZB67-F1
#
_cell.length_a   1.000
_cell.length_b   1.000
_cell.length_c   1.000
_cell.angle_alpha   90.00
_cell.angle_beta   90.00
_cell.angle_gamma   90.00
#
_symmetry.space_group_name_H-M   'P 1'
#
loop_
_entity.id
_entity.type
_entity.pdbx_description
1 polymer ?
#
loop_
_entity_poly.entity_id
_entity_poly.type
_entity_poly.pdbx_seq_one_letter_code
_entity_poly.pdbx_strand_id
1 'polypeptide(L)'
;MPRLCKLLLPLLFAAALTACDQKPTREEQIVASLPLQEAYEHNIDRMALLLTRSHPRLDEETIRSVLRKHLTVEDQRQDLFKLYSEKNFSDAEFATIVEVTRDPAKAKALEQTEDGQQLSAKLTRLMRETARDEKAQALAAQRLQRVQDELDALENAGS
;
A
#
# COMPACT_ATOMS: atom_id res chain seq x y z
N MET A 1 17.75 -20.13 -64.30
CA MET A 1 16.36 -19.78 -63.92
C MET A 1 15.77 -20.94 -63.12
N PRO A 2 14.77 -20.72 -62.25
CA PRO A 2 14.59 -19.65 -61.26
C PRO A 2 14.37 -20.30 -59.85
N ARG A 3 13.86 -19.74 -58.75
CA ARG A 3 13.29 -18.42 -58.34
C ARG A 3 13.87 -18.04 -56.96
N LEU A 4 13.73 -16.79 -56.53
CA LEU A 4 13.90 -16.39 -55.12
C LEU A 4 12.74 -16.91 -54.26
N CYS A 5 12.98 -17.19 -52.97
CA CYS A 5 11.93 -17.12 -51.94
C CYS A 5 12.48 -16.96 -50.51
N LYS A 6 11.90 -15.99 -49.77
CA LYS A 6 11.79 -15.95 -48.30
C LYS A 6 13.06 -15.73 -47.46
N LEU A 7 13.88 -14.73 -47.84
CA LEU A 7 14.63 -13.93 -46.85
C LEU A 7 13.65 -13.05 -46.05
N LEU A 8 12.98 -13.61 -45.03
CA LEU A 8 11.96 -12.90 -44.24
C LEU A 8 11.91 -13.34 -42.75
N LEU A 9 13.06 -13.54 -42.10
CA LEU A 9 13.08 -13.93 -40.68
C LEU A 9 14.30 -13.52 -39.80
N PRO A 10 14.86 -12.29 -39.92
CA PRO A 10 15.71 -11.72 -38.87
C PRO A 10 15.15 -10.41 -38.27
N LEU A 11 13.82 -10.26 -38.18
CA LEU A 11 13.17 -8.98 -37.80
C LEU A 11 12.27 -9.04 -36.54
N LEU A 12 12.22 -10.18 -35.84
CA LEU A 12 11.37 -10.38 -34.64
C LEU A 12 12.10 -10.24 -33.30
N PHE A 13 13.40 -9.91 -33.29
CA PHE A 13 14.20 -9.73 -32.06
C PHE A 13 14.52 -8.26 -31.70
N ALA A 14 14.11 -7.30 -32.53
CA ALA A 14 14.37 -5.87 -32.28
C ALA A 14 13.39 -5.21 -31.28
N ALA A 15 12.30 -5.89 -30.90
CA ALA A 15 11.24 -5.32 -30.07
C ALA A 15 11.43 -5.49 -28.54
N ALA A 16 12.53 -6.12 -28.11
CA ALA A 16 12.77 -6.44 -26.69
C ALA A 16 13.49 -5.35 -25.88
N LEU A 17 14.04 -4.32 -26.54
CA LEU A 17 14.92 -3.32 -25.90
C LEU A 17 14.21 -2.01 -25.51
N THR A 18 13.00 -1.76 -25.98
CA THR A 18 12.23 -0.53 -25.64
C THR A 18 11.53 -0.62 -24.28
N ALA A 19 11.49 -1.78 -23.63
CA ALA A 19 10.89 -1.98 -22.32
C ALA A 19 11.76 -1.47 -21.14
N CYS A 20 13.03 -1.10 -21.39
CA CYS A 20 13.97 -0.67 -20.36
C CYS A 20 14.04 0.84 -20.13
N ASP A 21 13.48 1.66 -21.04
CA ASP A 21 13.47 3.14 -20.95
C ASP A 21 12.19 3.69 -20.27
N GLN A 22 11.27 2.81 -19.86
CA GLN A 22 10.00 3.23 -19.28
C GLN A 22 10.20 3.60 -17.80
N LYS A 23 10.25 4.91 -17.50
CA LYS A 23 10.27 5.43 -16.13
C LYS A 23 9.12 4.79 -15.34
N PRO A 24 9.36 4.21 -14.14
CA PRO A 24 8.33 3.51 -13.39
C PRO A 24 7.16 4.44 -13.08
N THR A 25 5.95 3.91 -13.14
CA THR A 25 4.72 4.62 -12.79
C THR A 25 4.76 5.09 -11.33
N ARG A 26 3.86 6.02 -10.98
CA ARG A 26 3.75 6.47 -9.59
C ARG A 26 3.37 5.32 -8.65
N GLU A 27 2.54 4.40 -9.11
CA GLU A 27 2.10 3.21 -8.36
C GLU A 27 3.25 2.23 -8.09
N GLU A 28 4.08 1.94 -9.10
CA GLU A 28 5.30 1.13 -8.92
C GLU A 28 6.30 1.82 -7.98
N GLN A 29 6.45 3.14 -8.07
CA GLN A 29 7.29 3.90 -7.14
C GLN A 29 6.75 3.87 -5.71
N ILE A 30 5.43 3.91 -5.49
CA ILE A 30 4.80 3.74 -4.16
C ILE A 30 5.11 2.36 -3.60
N VAL A 31 4.85 1.29 -4.37
CA VAL A 31 5.08 -0.11 -3.94
C VAL A 31 6.56 -0.39 -3.66
N ALA A 32 7.47 0.18 -4.46
CA ALA A 32 8.89 0.00 -4.23
C ALA A 32 9.42 0.80 -3.03
N SER A 33 8.90 2.01 -2.79
CA SER A 33 9.54 2.97 -1.87
C SER A 33 9.03 2.90 -0.44
N LEU A 34 7.78 2.52 -0.23
CA LEU A 34 7.18 2.40 1.10
C LEU A 34 7.24 0.94 1.61
N PRO A 35 7.62 0.69 2.87
CA PRO A 35 7.67 -0.65 3.48
C PRO A 35 6.25 -1.13 3.83
N LEU A 36 5.45 -1.37 2.78
CA LEU A 36 4.02 -1.64 2.89
C LEU A 36 3.74 -3.00 3.54
N GLN A 37 4.48 -4.05 3.16
CA GLN A 37 4.27 -5.38 3.74
C GLN A 37 4.67 -5.40 5.22
N GLU A 38 5.78 -4.76 5.57
CA GLU A 38 6.29 -4.69 6.94
C GLU A 38 5.35 -3.88 7.84
N ALA A 39 4.84 -2.74 7.35
CA ALA A 39 3.84 -1.95 8.06
C ALA A 39 2.50 -2.70 8.21
N TYR A 40 2.10 -3.46 7.19
CA TYR A 40 0.90 -4.30 7.21
C TYR A 40 1.01 -5.41 8.25
N GLU A 41 2.04 -6.25 8.20
CA GLU A 41 2.22 -7.36 9.15
C GLU A 41 2.37 -6.84 10.60
N HIS A 42 3.10 -5.73 10.81
CA HIS A 42 3.22 -5.11 12.13
C HIS A 42 1.87 -4.63 12.70
N ASN A 43 0.97 -4.12 11.85
CA ASN A 43 -0.38 -3.73 12.25
C ASN A 43 -1.24 -4.98 12.56
N ILE A 44 -1.18 -6.01 11.71
CA ILE A 44 -1.88 -7.28 11.89
C ILE A 44 -1.48 -7.95 13.21
N ASP A 45 -0.18 -8.08 13.49
CA ASP A 45 0.33 -8.68 14.73
C ASP A 45 -0.14 -7.90 15.98
N ARG A 46 -0.11 -6.57 15.92
CA ARG A 46 -0.59 -5.71 17.01
C ARG A 46 -2.09 -5.80 17.23
N MET A 47 -2.88 -5.95 16.16
CA MET A 47 -4.32 -6.17 16.27
C MET A 47 -4.64 -7.56 16.84
N ALA A 48 -3.93 -8.60 16.39
CA ALA A 48 -4.10 -9.96 16.90
C ALA A 48 -3.84 -10.03 18.41
N LEU A 49 -2.68 -9.51 18.86
CA LEU A 49 -2.30 -9.46 20.26
C LEU A 49 -3.31 -8.69 21.14
N LEU A 50 -3.93 -7.62 20.62
CA LEU A 50 -4.97 -6.89 21.35
C LEU A 50 -6.28 -7.70 21.45
N LEU A 51 -6.67 -8.39 20.38
CA LEU A 51 -7.93 -9.13 20.29
C LEU A 51 -7.95 -10.42 21.13
N THR A 52 -6.80 -11.04 21.43
CA THR A 52 -6.72 -12.18 22.39
C THR A 52 -7.36 -11.89 23.75
N ARG A 53 -7.49 -10.61 24.13
CA ARG A 53 -8.12 -10.18 25.40
C ARG A 53 -9.64 -10.18 25.35
N SER A 54 -10.21 -9.99 24.16
CA SER A 54 -11.66 -10.07 23.91
C SER A 54 -12.09 -11.49 23.56
N HIS A 55 -11.19 -12.24 22.91
CA HIS A 55 -11.42 -13.61 22.44
C HIS A 55 -10.48 -14.62 23.12
N PRO A 56 -10.61 -14.83 24.45
CA PRO A 56 -9.66 -15.61 25.24
C PRO A 56 -9.65 -17.11 24.91
N ARG A 57 -10.58 -17.60 24.08
CA ARG A 57 -10.64 -19.00 23.63
C ARG A 57 -10.08 -19.22 22.22
N LEU A 58 -9.70 -18.14 21.52
CA LEU A 58 -9.00 -18.21 20.24
C LEU A 58 -7.51 -17.95 20.42
N ASP A 59 -6.68 -18.69 19.71
CA ASP A 59 -5.25 -18.43 19.67
C ASP A 59 -4.90 -17.27 18.72
N GLU A 60 -3.69 -16.73 18.86
CA GLU A 60 -3.24 -15.56 18.09
C GLU A 60 -3.05 -15.85 16.59
N GLU A 61 -2.84 -17.11 16.17
CA GLU A 61 -2.70 -17.49 14.75
C GLU A 61 -4.08 -17.53 14.07
N THR A 62 -5.08 -18.13 14.73
CA THR A 62 -6.50 -18.05 14.33
C THR A 62 -6.96 -16.60 14.18
N ILE A 63 -6.71 -15.74 15.17
CA ILE A 63 -7.09 -14.31 15.12
C ILE A 63 -6.35 -13.59 13.98
N ARG A 64 -5.04 -13.83 13.81
CA ARG A 64 -4.22 -13.28 12.72
C ARG A 64 -4.72 -13.71 11.34
N SER A 65 -5.22 -14.94 11.20
CA SER A 65 -5.81 -15.47 9.97
C SER A 65 -7.09 -14.72 9.60
N VAL A 66 -8.02 -14.52 10.55
CA VAL A 66 -9.25 -13.75 10.34
C VAL A 66 -8.96 -12.27 10.04
N LEU A 67 -7.96 -11.67 10.69
CA LEU A 67 -7.52 -10.30 10.38
C LEU A 67 -7.04 -10.17 8.92
N ARG A 68 -6.11 -11.03 8.48
CA ARG A 68 -5.57 -11.03 7.11
C ARG A 68 -6.63 -11.32 6.04
N LYS A 69 -7.75 -11.94 6.40
CA LYS A 69 -8.88 -12.26 5.52
C LYS A 69 -9.75 -11.03 5.18
N HIS A 70 -9.90 -10.09 6.11
CA HIS A 70 -10.81 -8.94 5.99
C HIS A 70 -10.11 -7.58 5.97
N LEU A 71 -8.87 -7.51 6.44
CA LEU A 71 -7.97 -6.36 6.38
C LEU A 71 -6.77 -6.77 5.53
N THR A 72 -6.74 -6.41 4.26
CA THR A 72 -5.72 -6.90 3.32
C THR A 72 -4.65 -5.85 3.04
N VAL A 73 -3.43 -6.30 2.69
CA VAL A 73 -2.36 -5.42 2.20
C VAL A 73 -2.77 -4.71 0.90
N GLU A 74 -3.67 -5.31 0.13
CA GLU A 74 -4.25 -4.74 -1.08
C GLU A 74 -5.10 -3.49 -0.79
N ASP A 75 -5.94 -3.55 0.26
CA ASP A 75 -6.73 -2.40 0.71
C ASP A 75 -5.80 -1.22 1.09
N GLN A 76 -4.77 -1.51 1.87
CA GLN A 76 -3.77 -0.53 2.30
C GLN A 76 -2.96 0.04 1.11
N ARG A 77 -2.69 -0.79 0.09
CA ARG A 77 -2.05 -0.35 -1.17
C ARG A 77 -2.91 0.66 -1.92
N GLN A 78 -4.21 0.39 -2.05
CA GLN A 78 -5.16 1.27 -2.75
C GLN A 78 -5.35 2.60 -2.01
N ASP A 79 -5.39 2.59 -0.68
CA ASP A 79 -5.42 3.82 0.12
C ASP A 79 -4.14 4.67 -0.04
N LEU A 80 -2.96 4.05 -0.17
CA LEU A 80 -1.71 4.77 -0.47
C LEU A 80 -1.69 5.32 -1.91
N PHE A 81 -2.22 4.59 -2.89
CA PHE A 81 -2.35 5.06 -4.28
C PHE A 81 -3.27 6.30 -4.35
N LYS A 82 -4.41 6.26 -3.65
CA LYS A 82 -5.32 7.39 -3.46
C LYS A 82 -4.62 8.58 -2.78
N LEU A 83 -3.89 8.32 -1.68
CA LEU A 83 -3.18 9.35 -0.91
C LEU A 83 -2.10 10.07 -1.72
N TYR A 84 -1.24 9.33 -2.42
CA TYR A 84 -0.10 9.89 -3.16
C TYR A 84 -0.41 10.22 -4.64
N SER A 85 -1.66 10.10 -5.07
CA SER A 85 -2.12 10.42 -6.42
C SER A 85 -1.77 11.84 -6.91
N GLU A 86 -1.75 12.03 -8.24
CA GLU A 86 -1.50 13.33 -8.90
C GLU A 86 -2.46 14.44 -8.46
N LYS A 87 -3.70 14.07 -8.10
CA LYS A 87 -4.69 14.98 -7.52
C LYS A 87 -4.20 15.62 -6.21
N ASN A 88 -3.40 14.88 -5.43
CA ASN A 88 -2.93 15.30 -4.13
C ASN A 88 -1.52 15.89 -4.19
N PHE A 89 -0.60 15.31 -4.96
CA PHE A 89 0.80 15.74 -5.05
C PHE A 89 1.26 15.88 -6.50
N SER A 90 1.95 16.98 -6.80
CA SER A 90 2.70 17.14 -8.05
C SER A 90 3.84 16.12 -8.17
N ASP A 91 4.37 15.90 -9.38
CA ASP A 91 5.51 14.99 -9.59
C ASP A 91 6.76 15.40 -8.81
N ALA A 92 6.97 16.71 -8.61
CA ALA A 92 8.09 17.22 -7.82
C ALA A 92 7.95 16.84 -6.34
N GLU A 93 6.78 17.12 -5.74
CA GLU A 93 6.49 16.75 -4.36
C GLU A 93 6.55 15.23 -4.16
N PHE A 94 6.01 14.45 -5.10
CA PHE A 94 6.07 12.99 -5.03
C PHE A 94 7.50 12.46 -5.14
N ALA A 95 8.34 13.02 -6.01
CA ALA A 95 9.75 12.66 -6.09
C ALA A 95 10.50 12.95 -4.77
N THR A 96 10.23 14.10 -4.14
CA THR A 96 10.77 14.42 -2.81
C THR A 96 10.30 13.41 -1.75
N ILE A 97 9.03 13.03 -1.73
CA ILE A 97 8.50 12.01 -0.81
C ILE A 97 9.23 10.67 -1.01
N VAL A 98 9.37 10.21 -2.25
CA VAL A 98 10.06 8.96 -2.60
C VAL A 98 11.53 8.99 -2.15
N GLU A 99 12.23 10.12 -2.36
CA GLU A 99 13.63 10.26 -1.97
C GLU A 99 13.83 10.16 -0.44
N VAL A 100 12.98 10.82 0.36
CA VAL A 100 13.14 10.84 1.82
C VAL A 100 12.56 9.62 2.52
N THR A 101 11.59 8.92 1.93
CA THR A 101 10.93 7.75 2.55
C THR A 101 11.94 6.64 2.93
N ARG A 102 13.00 6.48 2.12
CA ARG A 102 14.05 5.48 2.33
C ARG A 102 15.27 6.00 3.11
N ASP A 103 15.33 7.29 3.43
CA ASP A 103 16.49 7.95 4.03
C ASP A 103 16.06 8.84 5.21
N PRO A 104 16.07 8.30 6.45
CA PRO A 104 15.68 9.05 7.65
C PRO A 104 16.55 10.30 7.91
N ALA A 105 17.78 10.37 7.38
CA ALA A 105 18.63 11.55 7.52
C ALA A 105 18.15 12.67 6.57
N LYS A 106 17.81 12.33 5.31
CA LYS A 106 17.16 13.28 4.39
C LYS A 106 15.78 13.69 4.86
N ALA A 107 14.97 12.78 5.39
CA ALA A 107 13.65 13.11 5.96
C ALA A 107 13.79 14.17 7.06
N LYS A 108 14.68 13.93 8.03
CA LYS A 108 14.95 14.87 9.12
C LYS A 108 15.54 16.21 8.63
N ALA A 109 16.36 16.20 7.58
CA ALA A 109 16.89 17.42 6.97
C ALA A 109 15.79 18.23 6.25
N LEU A 110 14.90 17.55 5.52
CA LEU A 110 13.75 18.14 4.84
C LEU A 110 12.78 18.79 5.84
N GLU A 111 12.53 18.16 7.00
CA GLU A 111 11.71 18.75 8.07
C GLU A 111 12.25 20.10 8.62
N GLN A 112 13.52 20.44 8.37
CA GLN A 112 14.08 21.75 8.74
C GLN A 112 13.87 22.83 7.67
N THR A 113 13.38 22.50 6.47
CA THR A 113 13.09 23.48 5.40
C THR A 113 11.62 23.89 5.39
N GLU A 114 11.34 25.06 4.84
CA GLU A 114 9.95 25.52 4.69
C GLU A 114 9.15 24.57 3.78
N ASP A 115 9.71 24.19 2.62
CA ASP A 115 9.09 23.24 1.69
C ASP A 115 8.74 21.90 2.36
N GLY A 116 9.63 21.37 3.18
CA GLY A 116 9.40 20.13 3.91
C GLY A 116 8.32 20.25 5.00
N GLN A 117 8.25 21.39 5.68
CA GLN A 117 7.19 21.68 6.65
C GLN A 117 5.83 21.87 5.95
N GLN A 118 5.79 22.55 4.80
CA GLN A 118 4.58 22.66 3.97
C GLN A 118 4.13 21.29 3.45
N LEU A 119 5.06 20.45 2.98
CA LEU A 119 4.80 19.08 2.50
C LEU A 119 4.28 18.15 3.62
N SER A 120 4.88 18.22 4.81
CA SER A 120 4.45 17.47 6.00
C SER A 120 3.08 17.92 6.51
N ALA A 121 2.82 19.24 6.53
CA ALA A 121 1.51 19.80 6.86
C ALA A 121 0.44 19.39 5.84
N LYS A 122 0.79 19.34 4.55
CA LYS A 122 -0.06 18.87 3.45
C LYS A 122 -0.40 17.39 3.59
N LEU A 123 0.57 16.52 3.84
CA LEU A 123 0.36 15.10 4.12
C LEU A 123 -0.53 14.90 5.36
N THR A 124 -0.23 15.60 6.45
CA THR A 124 -1.00 15.56 7.71
C THR A 124 -2.43 16.10 7.54
N ARG A 125 -2.66 17.05 6.63
CA ARG A 125 -4.02 17.48 6.24
C ARG A 125 -4.74 16.38 5.46
N LEU A 126 -4.13 15.81 4.42
CA LEU A 126 -4.72 14.75 3.61
C LEU A 126 -5.07 13.50 4.42
N MET A 127 -4.22 13.08 5.36
CA MET A 127 -4.52 11.98 6.29
C MET A 127 -5.75 12.27 7.16
N ARG A 128 -5.91 13.50 7.65
CA ARG A 128 -7.08 13.92 8.43
C ARG A 128 -8.36 14.09 7.58
N GLU A 129 -8.21 14.38 6.29
CA GLU A 129 -9.32 14.40 5.33
C GLU A 129 -9.80 12.97 5.03
N THR A 130 -8.89 12.04 4.74
CA THR A 130 -9.22 10.61 4.57
C THR A 130 -9.87 10.02 5.84
N ALA A 131 -9.36 10.36 7.04
CA ALA A 131 -9.96 9.94 8.31
C ALA A 131 -11.36 10.54 8.59
N ARG A 132 -11.81 11.50 7.77
CA ARG A 132 -13.14 12.14 7.82
C ARG A 132 -14.01 11.82 6.60
N ASP A 133 -13.51 11.05 5.63
CA ASP A 133 -14.26 10.61 4.46
C ASP A 133 -15.28 9.53 4.89
N GLU A 134 -16.57 9.87 4.89
CA GLU A 134 -17.65 8.99 5.36
C GLU A 134 -17.63 7.60 4.69
N LYS A 135 -17.18 7.54 3.42
CA LYS A 135 -17.04 6.30 2.67
C LYS A 135 -15.87 5.44 3.16
N ALA A 136 -14.72 6.04 3.42
CA ALA A 136 -13.60 5.35 4.07
C ALA A 136 -13.96 4.88 5.48
N GLN A 137 -14.67 5.71 6.26
CA GLN A 137 -15.16 5.33 7.59
C GLN A 137 -16.13 4.15 7.54
N ALA A 138 -17.13 4.19 6.65
CA ALA A 138 -18.10 3.10 6.49
C ALA A 138 -17.45 1.80 6.00
N LEU A 139 -16.46 1.88 5.10
CA LEU A 139 -15.69 0.73 4.63
C LEU A 139 -14.80 0.13 5.72
N ALA A 140 -14.12 0.97 6.50
CA ALA A 140 -13.33 0.52 7.65
C ALA A 140 -14.20 -0.14 8.73
N ALA A 141 -15.35 0.47 9.06
CA ALA A 141 -16.33 -0.11 9.98
C ALA A 141 -16.87 -1.46 9.47
N GLN A 142 -17.18 -1.58 8.17
CA GLN A 142 -17.62 -2.85 7.58
C GLN A 142 -16.54 -3.94 7.65
N ARG A 143 -15.27 -3.62 7.36
CA ARG A 143 -14.17 -4.59 7.48
C ARG A 143 -13.99 -5.05 8.93
N LEU A 144 -14.02 -4.13 9.89
CA LEU A 144 -13.91 -4.44 11.33
C LEU A 144 -15.09 -5.26 11.84
N GLN A 145 -16.32 -4.97 11.39
CA GLN A 145 -17.49 -5.78 11.76
C GLN A 145 -17.34 -7.23 11.28
N ARG A 146 -16.85 -7.47 10.05
CA ARG A 146 -16.62 -8.83 9.56
C ARG A 146 -15.55 -9.60 10.33
N VAL A 147 -14.53 -8.91 10.83
CA VAL A 147 -13.55 -9.52 11.76
C VAL A 147 -14.26 -9.93 13.04
N GLN A 148 -15.05 -9.04 13.64
CA GLN A 148 -15.79 -9.32 14.87
C GLN A 148 -16.77 -10.50 14.70
N ASP A 149 -17.62 -10.45 13.66
CA ASP A 149 -18.61 -11.48 13.32
C ASP A 149 -17.97 -12.88 13.17
N GLU A 150 -16.78 -12.95 12.57
CA GLU A 150 -16.09 -14.21 12.34
C GLU A 150 -15.33 -14.72 13.58
N LEU A 151 -14.74 -13.84 14.38
CA LEU A 151 -14.15 -14.22 15.67
C LEU A 151 -15.22 -14.71 16.66
N ASP A 152 -16.34 -14.00 16.77
CA ASP A 152 -17.48 -14.42 17.58
C ASP A 152 -18.05 -15.77 17.08
N ALA A 153 -18.14 -15.98 15.77
CA ALA A 153 -18.59 -17.26 15.22
C ALA A 153 -17.63 -18.42 15.56
N LEU A 154 -16.32 -18.23 15.43
CA LEU A 154 -15.31 -19.24 15.76
C LEU A 154 -15.29 -19.56 17.26
N GLU A 155 -15.32 -18.54 18.11
CA GLU A 155 -15.32 -18.70 19.56
C GLU A 155 -16.59 -19.39 20.08
N ASN A 156 -17.75 -19.10 19.49
CA ASN A 156 -18.99 -19.82 19.81
C ASN A 156 -19.04 -21.23 19.21
N ALA A 157 -18.38 -21.50 18.08
CA ALA A 157 -18.27 -22.86 17.52
C ALA A 157 -17.32 -23.78 18.31
N GLY A 158 -16.39 -23.21 19.10
CA GLY A 158 -15.54 -23.93 20.05
C GLY A 158 -16.12 -24.03 21.47
N SER A 159 -17.45 -23.91 21.64
CA SER A 159 -18.16 -23.93 22.93
C SER A 159 -18.90 -25.24 23.20
#